data_AF-A0A2T3UXR2-F1
#
_entry.id   AF-A0A2T3UXR2-F1
#
_cell.length_a   1.000
_cell.length_b   1.000
_cell.length_c   1.000
_cell.angle_alpha   90.00
_cell.angle_beta   90.00
_cell.angle_gamma   90.00
#
_symmetry.space_group_name_H-M   'P 1'
#
loop_
_entity.id
_entity.type
_entity.pdbx_description
1 polymer ?
#
loop_
_entity_poly.entity_id
_entity_poly.type
_entity_poly.pdbx_seq_one_letter_code
_entity_poly.pdbx_strand_id
1 'polypeptide(L)'
;MLNEKRSIQTIRDCTSIIETHVLNQHKLEVRKLNNDAIEPEDSRFIVTFKDDVERAGASVKPLAEAIYLNGRVRFVVKPAKQYPELSRFIEAFSEVIEHSIRRFLRNHGSIVSTVKADDSATKWLLH
;
A
#
# COMPACT_ATOMS: atom_id res chain seq x y z
N MET A 1 -2.80 4.57 -19.08
CA MET A 1 -3.89 5.38 -18.50
C MET A 1 -3.85 5.19 -16.99
N LEU A 2 -3.82 6.26 -16.19
CA LEU A 2 -4.02 6.15 -14.74
C LEU A 2 -5.49 5.77 -14.53
N ASN A 3 -5.78 4.62 -13.93
CA ASN A 3 -7.16 4.26 -13.62
C ASN A 3 -7.65 5.16 -12.48
N GLU A 4 -8.46 6.18 -12.81
CA GLU A 4 -8.95 7.14 -11.83
C GLU A 4 -9.96 6.52 -10.84
N LYS A 5 -10.52 5.36 -11.20
CA LYS A 5 -11.47 4.60 -10.40
C LYS A 5 -11.18 3.10 -10.53
N ARG A 6 -11.59 2.35 -9.49
CA ARG A 6 -11.59 0.89 -9.46
C ARG A 6 -13.01 0.38 -9.30
N SER A 7 -13.34 -0.73 -9.96
CA SER A 7 -14.63 -1.40 -9.75
C SER A 7 -14.77 -1.83 -8.29
N ILE A 8 -15.96 -1.67 -7.71
CA ILE A 8 -16.23 -2.15 -6.35
C ILE A 8 -16.02 -3.66 -6.23
N GLN A 9 -16.29 -4.41 -7.30
CA GLN A 9 -16.03 -5.85 -7.38
C GLN A 9 -14.55 -6.15 -7.15
N THR A 10 -13.65 -5.42 -7.81
CA THR A 10 -12.20 -5.56 -7.62
C THR A 10 -11.79 -5.22 -6.18
N ILE A 11 -12.34 -4.15 -5.61
CA ILE A 11 -12.03 -3.76 -4.24
C ILE A 11 -12.49 -4.82 -3.23
N ARG A 12 -13.67 -5.42 -3.41
CA ARG A 12 -14.21 -6.40 -2.46
C ARG A 12 -13.61 -7.80 -2.63
N ASP A 13 -13.45 -8.25 -3.87
CA ASP A 13 -13.16 -9.66 -4.15
C ASP A 13 -11.69 -9.91 -4.46
N CYS A 14 -10.96 -8.89 -4.91
CA CYS A 14 -9.58 -9.02 -5.34
C CYS A 14 -8.59 -8.32 -4.41
N THR A 15 -9.04 -7.72 -3.30
CA THR A 15 -8.14 -7.09 -2.32
C THR A 15 -8.38 -7.59 -0.91
N SER A 16 -7.33 -7.54 -0.09
CA SER A 16 -7.41 -7.77 1.35
C SER A 16 -6.92 -6.54 2.10
N ILE A 17 -7.66 -6.15 3.14
CA ILE A 17 -7.27 -5.05 4.03
C ILE A 17 -6.06 -5.50 4.85
N ILE A 18 -4.97 -4.74 4.79
CA ILE A 18 -3.76 -5.00 5.57
C ILE A 18 -3.65 -4.07 6.78
N GLU A 19 -4.23 -2.87 6.68
CA GLU A 19 -4.26 -1.90 7.78
C GLU A 19 -5.40 -0.90 7.61
N THR A 20 -5.94 -0.42 8.73
CA THR A 20 -7.00 0.60 8.76
C THR A 20 -6.56 1.75 9.67
N HIS A 21 -6.60 2.96 9.15
CA HIS A 21 -6.20 4.19 9.86
C HIS A 21 -7.37 5.13 10.02
N VAL A 22 -7.37 5.92 11.09
CA VAL A 22 -8.31 7.04 11.26
C VAL A 22 -7.51 8.33 11.10
N LEU A 23 -7.80 9.10 10.06
CA LEU A 23 -7.10 10.35 9.77
C LEU A 23 -8.10 11.44 9.39
N ASN A 24 -8.08 12.55 10.14
CA ASN A 24 -9.01 13.67 9.98
C ASN A 24 -10.48 13.22 9.90
N GLN A 25 -10.92 12.38 10.86
CA GLN A 25 -12.26 11.77 10.92
C GLN A 25 -12.61 10.80 9.78
N HIS A 26 -11.71 10.58 8.82
CA HIS A 26 -11.88 9.60 7.76
C HIS A 26 -11.22 8.28 8.12
N LYS A 27 -11.89 7.17 7.82
CA LYS A 27 -11.31 5.84 7.92
C LYS A 27 -10.66 5.47 6.59
N LEU A 28 -9.36 5.26 6.62
CA LEU A 28 -8.56 4.80 5.49
C LEU A 28 -8.30 3.32 5.59
N GLU A 29 -8.41 2.62 4.47
CA GLU A 29 -8.06 1.22 4.37
C GLU A 29 -6.92 1.09 3.36
N VAL A 30 -5.80 0.53 3.82
CA VAL A 30 -4.71 0.11 2.97
C VAL A 30 -5.00 -1.34 2.59
N ARG A 31 -5.10 -1.61 1.30
CA ARG A 31 -5.52 -2.90 0.75
C ARG A 31 -4.44 -3.46 -0.17
N LYS A 32 -4.04 -4.72 -0.01
CA LYS A 32 -3.17 -5.43 -0.97
C LYS A 32 -4.03 -6.06 -2.06
N LEU A 33 -3.60 -6.02 -3.32
CA LEU A 33 -4.22 -6.82 -4.37
C LEU A 33 -3.80 -8.30 -4.23
N ASN A 34 -4.80 -9.18 -4.18
CA ASN A 34 -4.63 -10.61 -3.86
C ASN A 34 -4.02 -11.40 -5.02
N ASN A 35 -4.24 -10.94 -6.25
CA ASN A 35 -3.75 -11.60 -7.46
C ASN A 35 -2.44 -10.99 -8.00
N ASP A 36 -1.82 -10.07 -7.27
CA ASP A 36 -0.51 -9.53 -7.65
C ASP A 36 0.62 -10.42 -7.12
N ALA A 37 1.52 -10.73 -8.07
CA ALA A 37 2.84 -11.34 -7.98
C ALA A 37 3.09 -12.36 -6.85
N ILE A 38 3.60 -13.53 -7.23
CA ILE A 38 4.11 -14.54 -6.30
C ILE A 38 5.23 -13.95 -5.42
N GLU A 39 6.00 -13.01 -5.98
CA GLU A 39 7.10 -12.33 -5.31
C GLU A 39 6.66 -11.03 -4.61
N PRO A 40 7.14 -10.76 -3.38
CA PRO A 40 6.84 -9.52 -2.64
C PRO A 40 7.21 -8.24 -3.41
N GLU A 41 8.18 -8.33 -4.32
CA GLU A 41 8.83 -7.24 -5.05
C GLU A 41 7.96 -6.58 -6.13
N ASP A 42 6.78 -7.12 -6.42
CA ASP A 42 5.82 -6.56 -7.39
C ASP A 42 4.42 -6.41 -6.78
N SER A 43 4.32 -6.40 -5.44
CA SER A 43 3.05 -6.25 -4.74
C SER A 43 2.43 -4.87 -4.97
N ARG A 44 1.16 -4.83 -5.39
CA ARG A 44 0.40 -3.59 -5.50
C ARG A 44 -0.61 -3.43 -4.36
N PHE A 45 -0.81 -2.16 -4.04
CA PHE A 45 -1.63 -1.70 -2.94
C PHE A 45 -2.57 -0.62 -3.44
N ILE A 46 -3.79 -0.66 -2.93
CA ILE A 46 -4.85 0.30 -3.20
C ILE A 46 -5.27 0.88 -1.85
N VAL A 47 -5.39 2.21 -1.78
CA VAL A 47 -5.81 2.91 -0.58
C VAL A 47 -7.15 3.56 -0.85
N THR A 48 -8.14 3.27 0.01
CA THR A 48 -9.51 3.75 -0.13
C THR A 48 -10.02 4.33 1.18
N PHE A 49 -10.98 5.26 1.10
CA PHE A 49 -11.81 5.57 2.25
C PHE A 49 -12.81 4.43 2.48
N LYS A 50 -12.90 3.94 3.72
CA LYS A 50 -13.82 2.85 4.09
C LYS A 50 -15.26 3.18 3.69
N ASP A 51 -15.70 4.39 4.03
CA ASP A 51 -17.06 4.81 3.73
C ASP A 51 -17.35 4.88 2.22
N ASP A 52 -16.35 5.20 1.39
CA ASP A 52 -16.51 5.22 -0.06
C ASP A 52 -16.71 3.80 -0.61
N VAL A 53 -16.05 2.80 -0.01
CA VAL A 53 -16.25 1.38 -0.36
C VAL A 53 -17.61 0.87 0.08
N GLU A 54 -18.10 1.31 1.25
CA GLU A 54 -19.41 0.92 1.78
C GLU A 54 -20.56 1.54 0.97
N ARG A 55 -20.41 2.80 0.54
CA ARG A 55 -21.46 3.55 -0.18
C ARG A 55 -21.42 3.39 -1.71
N ALA A 56 -20.32 2.92 -2.28
CA ALA A 56 -20.18 2.82 -3.73
C ALA A 56 -21.11 1.76 -4.34
N GLY A 57 -21.89 2.17 -5.35
CA GLY A 57 -22.74 1.27 -6.13
C GLY A 57 -22.03 0.51 -7.26
N ALA A 58 -20.96 1.09 -7.84
CA ALA A 58 -20.28 0.48 -9.00
C ALA A 58 -18.76 0.65 -8.99
N SER A 59 -18.26 1.83 -8.59
CA SER A 59 -16.82 2.11 -8.58
C SER A 59 -16.44 3.00 -7.41
N VAL A 60 -15.19 2.84 -6.96
CA VAL A 60 -14.56 3.63 -5.90
C VAL A 60 -13.41 4.40 -6.50
N LYS A 61 -13.28 5.66 -6.10
CA LYS A 61 -12.11 6.48 -6.40
C LYS A 61 -11.06 6.17 -5.33
N PRO A 62 -9.91 5.57 -5.67
CA PRO A 62 -8.86 5.33 -4.69
C PRO A 62 -8.24 6.65 -4.27
N LEU A 63 -7.92 6.77 -2.98
CA LEU A 63 -7.09 7.86 -2.47
C LEU A 63 -5.68 7.76 -3.07
N ALA A 64 -5.12 6.57 -3.08
CA ALA A 64 -3.80 6.29 -3.64
C ALA A 64 -3.72 4.86 -4.18
N GLU A 65 -2.79 4.65 -5.10
CA GLU A 65 -2.34 3.33 -5.51
C GLU A 65 -0.82 3.33 -5.43
N ALA A 66 -0.26 2.28 -4.84
CA ALA A 66 1.16 2.13 -4.63
C ALA A 66 1.64 0.76 -5.10
N ILE A 67 2.87 0.70 -5.56
CA ILE A 67 3.57 -0.54 -5.91
C ILE A 67 4.83 -0.58 -5.06
N TYR A 68 5.09 -1.71 -4.42
CA TYR A 68 6.40 -1.97 -3.86
C TYR A 68 7.28 -2.56 -4.95
N LEU A 69 8.40 -1.91 -5.26
CA LEU A 69 9.35 -2.32 -6.30
C LEU A 69 10.78 -2.02 -5.85
N ASN A 70 11.67 -3.00 -5.94
CA ASN A 70 13.10 -2.88 -5.60
C ASN A 70 13.34 -2.24 -4.22
N GLY A 71 12.63 -2.70 -3.20
CA GLY A 71 12.78 -2.19 -1.83
C GLY A 71 12.11 -0.84 -1.56
N ARG A 72 11.36 -0.27 -2.51
CA ARG A 72 10.77 1.07 -2.40
C ARG A 72 9.28 1.06 -2.70
N VAL A 73 8.52 1.85 -1.94
CA VAL A 73 7.11 2.13 -2.23
C VAL A 73 7.02 3.26 -3.25
N ARG A 74 6.33 3.02 -4.36
CA ARG A 74 6.11 4.00 -5.43
C ARG A 74 4.62 4.25 -5.61
N PHE A 75 4.19 5.49 -5.44
CA PHE A 75 2.81 5.90 -5.71
C PHE A 75 2.57 6.03 -7.22
N VAL A 76 1.72 5.17 -7.76
CA VAL A 76 1.22 5.23 -9.14
C VAL A 76 0.08 6.23 -9.24
N VAL A 77 -0.77 6.27 -8.21
CA VAL A 77 -1.80 7.27 -8.02
C VAL A 77 -1.50 7.99 -6.71
N LYS A 78 -1.23 9.28 -6.79
CA LYS A 78 -0.94 10.12 -5.62
C LYS A 78 -2.23 10.70 -5.03
N PRO A 79 -2.35 10.79 -3.69
CA PRO A 79 -3.46 11.48 -3.02
C PRO A 79 -3.74 12.87 -3.59
N ALA A 80 -2.68 13.64 -3.84
CA ALA A 80 -2.73 15.00 -4.39
C ALA A 80 -3.53 15.13 -5.69
N LYS A 81 -3.43 14.11 -6.55
CA LYS A 81 -4.07 14.14 -7.86
C LYS A 81 -5.55 13.77 -7.76
N GLN A 82 -5.89 12.92 -6.80
CA GLN A 82 -7.25 12.42 -6.63
C GLN A 82 -8.08 13.35 -5.74
N TYR A 83 -7.50 13.86 -4.66
CA TYR A 83 -8.20 14.65 -3.63
C TYR A 83 -7.39 15.93 -3.34
N PRO A 84 -7.31 16.90 -4.27
CA PRO A 84 -6.53 18.13 -4.10
C PRO A 84 -7.02 18.98 -2.91
N GLU A 85 -8.28 18.88 -2.54
CA GLU A 85 -8.88 19.51 -1.35
C GLU A 85 -8.27 19.00 -0.03
N LEU A 86 -7.69 17.81 -0.05
CA LEU A 86 -6.97 17.22 1.08
C LEU A 86 -5.47 17.52 1.06
N SER A 87 -5.05 18.53 0.28
CA SER A 87 -3.64 18.84 0.05
C SER A 87 -2.80 18.97 1.33
N ARG A 88 -3.35 19.64 2.34
CA ARG A 88 -2.73 19.84 3.65
C ARG A 88 -2.44 18.54 4.42
N PHE A 89 -3.09 17.43 4.04
CA PHE A 89 -2.95 16.12 4.70
C PHE A 89 -2.19 15.11 3.84
N ILE A 90 -1.75 15.47 2.62
CA ILE A 90 -1.10 14.54 1.69
C ILE A 90 0.14 13.91 2.33
N GLU A 91 0.98 14.70 3.01
CA GLU A 91 2.22 14.18 3.62
C GLU A 91 1.90 13.14 4.69
N ALA A 92 0.95 13.44 5.58
CA ALA A 92 0.48 12.51 6.61
C ALA A 92 -0.10 11.23 5.99
N PHE A 93 -0.90 11.35 4.92
CA PHE A 93 -1.41 10.17 4.21
C PHE A 93 -0.28 9.33 3.60
N SER A 94 0.66 9.97 2.90
CA SER A 94 1.77 9.28 2.26
C SER A 94 2.65 8.54 3.27
N GLU A 95 2.97 9.16 4.40
CA GLU A 95 3.74 8.53 5.47
C GLU A 95 3.02 7.32 6.06
N VAL A 96 1.74 7.47 6.41
CA VAL A 96 0.92 6.39 6.97
C VAL A 96 0.81 5.21 6.01
N ILE A 97 0.58 5.48 4.71
CA ILE A 97 0.49 4.43 3.69
C ILE A 97 1.83 3.70 3.54
N GLU A 98 2.93 4.44 3.46
CA GLU A 98 4.26 3.84 3.32
C GLU A 98 4.65 3.01 4.54
N HIS A 99 4.37 3.50 5.74
CA HIS A 99 4.60 2.76 6.98
C HIS A 99 3.82 1.44 6.99
N SER A 100 2.54 1.48 6.59
CA SER A 100 1.65 0.30 6.56
C SER A 100 2.16 -0.76 5.60
N ILE A 101 2.53 -0.35 4.38
CA ILE A 101 3.06 -1.26 3.36
C ILE A 101 4.37 -1.88 3.82
N ARG A 102 5.32 -1.07 4.32
CA ARG A 102 6.61 -1.59 4.82
C ARG A 102 6.42 -2.53 6.01
N ARG A 103 5.49 -2.23 6.93
CA ARG A 103 5.18 -3.09 8.08
C ARG A 103 4.62 -4.43 7.62
N PHE A 104 3.64 -4.40 6.71
CA PHE A 104 3.09 -5.62 6.13
C PHE A 104 4.19 -6.46 5.45
N LEU A 105 5.01 -5.84 4.60
CA LEU A 105 6.09 -6.55 3.90
C LEU A 105 7.18 -7.09 4.84
N ARG A 106 7.48 -6.43 5.97
CA ARG A 106 8.38 -7.02 6.98
C ARG A 106 7.79 -8.27 7.61
N ASN A 107 6.51 -8.22 7.98
CA ASN A 107 5.83 -9.31 8.66
C ASN A 107 5.55 -10.51 7.74
N HIS A 108 5.34 -10.26 6.45
CA HIS A 108 5.02 -11.30 5.46
C HIS A 108 6.20 -11.67 4.55
N GLY A 109 7.19 -10.80 4.39
CA GLY A 109 8.43 -11.04 3.64
C GLY A 109 9.48 -11.83 4.42
N SER A 110 9.40 -11.85 5.77
CA SER A 110 10.27 -12.69 6.61
C SER A 110 10.02 -14.20 6.43
N ILE A 111 8.95 -14.61 5.73
CA ILE A 111 8.68 -16.02 5.42
C ILE A 111 9.48 -16.49 4.17
N VAL A 112 10.08 -15.57 3.40
CA VAL A 112 11.00 -15.88 2.28
C VAL A 112 12.43 -15.44 2.64
N SER A 113 12.86 -15.71 3.86
CA SER A 113 14.27 -15.66 4.23
C SER A 113 14.62 -16.84 5.13
N THR A 114 14.15 -18.04 4.77
CA THR A 114 14.77 -19.27 5.22
C THR A 114 16.02 -19.53 4.38
N VAL A 115 17.16 -19.18 4.99
CA VAL A 115 18.49 -19.77 4.80
C VAL A 115 19.18 -19.49 3.46
N LYS A 116 20.04 -18.47 3.46
CA LYS A 116 21.50 -18.69 3.38
C LYS A 116 22.20 -17.73 4.33
N ALA A 117 22.40 -18.19 5.57
CA ALA A 117 23.54 -17.72 6.33
C ALA A 117 24.77 -18.33 5.61
N ASP A 118 25.38 -17.56 4.72
CA ASP A 118 26.75 -17.82 4.32
C ASP A 118 27.64 -16.96 5.22
N ASP A 119 28.44 -17.67 6.01
CA ASP A 119 29.22 -17.19 7.16
C ASP A 119 30.49 -16.48 6.67
N SER A 120 30.34 -15.47 5.82
CA SER A 120 31.47 -14.78 5.19
C SER A 120 31.13 -13.35 4.78
N ALA A 121 30.93 -12.49 5.77
CA ALA A 121 31.20 -11.06 5.61
C ALA A 121 31.65 -10.48 6.95
N THR A 122 32.78 -10.98 7.41
CA THR A 122 33.63 -10.31 8.37
C THR A 122 33.84 -8.85 7.95
N LYS A 123 33.81 -7.96 8.93
CA LYS A 123 34.55 -6.69 8.94
C LYS A 123 33.91 -5.53 8.17
N TRP A 124 33.00 -4.83 8.85
CA TRP A 124 32.95 -3.37 8.76
C TRP A 124 33.27 -2.78 10.13
N LEU A 125 34.51 -2.31 10.22
CA LEU A 125 35.05 -1.48 11.28
C LEU A 125 34.23 -0.20 11.39
N LEU A 126 33.81 0.14 12.62
CA LEU A 126 33.51 1.52 13.00
C LEU A 126 34.11 1.77 14.39
N HIS A 127 35.18 2.59 14.35
CA HIS A 127 35.75 3.49 15.35
C HIS A 127 36.00 3.00 16.78
#